data_AF-A0A967A9I9-F1
#
_entry.id   AF-A0A967A9I9-F1
#
_cell.length_a   1.000
_cell.length_b   1.000
_cell.length_c   1.000
_cell.angle_alpha   90.00
_cell.angle_beta   90.00
_cell.angle_gamma   90.00
#
_symmetry.space_group_name_H-M   'P 1'
#
loop_
_entity.id
_entity.type
_entity.pdbx_description
1 polymer ?
#
loop_
_entity_poly.entity_id
_entity_poly.type
_entity_poly.pdbx_seq_one_letter_code
_entity_poly.pdbx_strand_id
1 'polypeptide(L)'
;MNNDVSRLHLKRIEPMALSLSSVLVGLASCLLAGIILAAPNRLQAGSPATIEVGAFSTAAPGGPWPDGWKPLTFPKIAQHTTYSLVRDGDHIAVKAASQASSSGYTKELLIDPKEYPIIQWQWKVSNILKAGNVAKKEGDDYPARIYVTFQYDSAKVSLFGKAKYEAAKLIYGQYPPLGALNYIWESRAAVGTAVPNPYTEQVHMVVVESGAAKLNTWMTEERNVYDDYKRA
;
A
#
# COMPACT_ATOMS: atom_id res chain seq x y z
N MET A 1 -14.13 0.47 15.85
CA MET A 1 -14.21 -0.69 14.92
C MET A 1 -13.11 -1.68 15.22
N ASN A 2 -13.27 -2.93 14.78
CA ASN A 2 -12.17 -3.91 14.64
C ASN A 2 -11.93 -4.13 13.15
N ASN A 3 -10.72 -3.88 12.66
CA ASN A 3 -10.32 -4.24 11.31
C ASN A 3 -8.94 -4.86 11.35
N ASP A 4 -8.77 -5.93 10.58
CA ASP A 4 -7.60 -6.79 10.65
C ASP A 4 -6.86 -6.76 9.31
N VAL A 5 -5.52 -6.64 9.28
CA VAL A 5 -4.70 -6.81 8.06
C VAL A 5 -3.64 -7.88 8.30
N SER A 6 -3.60 -8.93 7.49
CA SER A 6 -2.71 -10.08 7.74
C SER A 6 -1.54 -10.22 6.75
N ARG A 7 -1.60 -9.61 5.56
CA ARG A 7 -0.44 -9.49 4.64
C ARG A 7 -0.56 -8.25 3.77
N LEU A 8 0.57 -7.61 3.50
CA LEU A 8 0.71 -6.51 2.54
C LEU A 8 1.94 -6.78 1.68
N HIS A 9 1.77 -6.85 0.37
CA HIS A 9 2.84 -7.08 -0.61
C HIS A 9 2.79 -6.07 -1.73
N LEU A 10 3.95 -5.84 -2.35
CA LEU A 10 4.08 -5.13 -3.61
C LEU A 10 4.64 -6.08 -4.66
N LYS A 11 4.06 -6.09 -5.86
CA LYS A 11 4.45 -7.00 -6.95
C LYS A 11 4.87 -6.24 -8.18
N ARG A 12 5.86 -6.78 -8.88
CA ARG A 12 6.22 -6.38 -10.25
C ARG A 12 5.30 -7.06 -11.25
N ILE A 13 5.00 -6.38 -12.36
CA ILE A 13 4.42 -7.05 -13.54
C ILE A 13 5.59 -7.63 -14.33
N GLU A 14 5.75 -8.95 -14.31
CA GLU A 14 6.73 -9.60 -15.18
C GLU A 14 6.26 -9.47 -16.63
N PRO A 15 7.13 -9.05 -17.57
CA PRO A 15 6.78 -9.12 -18.98
C PRO A 15 6.48 -10.58 -19.30
N MET A 16 5.31 -10.83 -19.90
CA MET A 16 4.90 -12.16 -20.35
C MET A 16 6.06 -12.79 -21.10
N ALA A 17 6.73 -13.77 -20.48
CA ALA A 17 7.90 -14.39 -21.05
C ALA A 17 7.46 -15.13 -22.32
N LEU A 18 7.64 -14.49 -23.47
CA LEU A 18 7.74 -15.19 -24.73
C LEU A 18 8.96 -16.08 -24.59
N SER A 19 8.71 -17.34 -24.21
CA SER A 19 9.70 -18.42 -24.22
C SER A 19 10.26 -18.52 -25.65
N LEU A 20 11.34 -17.79 -25.90
CA LEU A 20 12.20 -18.05 -27.05
C LEU A 20 12.92 -19.35 -26.72
N SER A 21 12.31 -20.45 -27.13
CA SER A 21 12.95 -21.76 -27.18
C SER A 21 14.17 -21.62 -28.09
N SER A 22 15.35 -21.52 -27.51
CA SER A 22 16.60 -21.47 -28.25
C SER A 22 16.78 -22.77 -29.02
N VAL A 23 16.60 -22.72 -30.34
CA VAL A 23 16.93 -23.80 -31.26
C VAL A 23 18.45 -23.94 -31.27
N LEU A 24 18.96 -25.02 -30.68
CA LEU A 24 20.35 -25.43 -30.78
C LEU A 24 20.57 -26.05 -32.17
N VAL A 25 21.13 -25.28 -33.09
CA VAL A 25 21.72 -25.82 -34.32
C VAL A 25 23.17 -26.18 -34.01
N GLY A 26 23.46 -27.47 -33.87
CA GLY A 26 24.82 -27.98 -33.79
C GLY A 26 25.30 -28.43 -35.16
N LEU A 27 26.54 -28.10 -35.51
CA LEU A 27 27.39 -28.90 -36.41
C LEU A 27 28.88 -28.71 -36.04
N ALA A 28 29.45 -29.82 -35.56
CA ALA A 28 30.81 -30.35 -35.73
C ALA A 28 32.09 -29.51 -35.47
N SER A 29 32.84 -30.02 -34.48
CA SER A 29 34.29 -30.36 -34.51
C SER A 29 35.34 -29.28 -34.82
N CYS A 30 36.09 -28.89 -33.79
CA CYS A 30 37.57 -28.86 -33.83
C CYS A 30 38.16 -28.69 -32.41
N LEU A 31 39.16 -29.51 -32.09
CA LEU A 31 39.96 -29.43 -30.86
C LEU A 31 40.68 -28.08 -30.77
N LEU A 32 40.45 -27.35 -29.68
CA LEU A 32 41.43 -26.43 -29.12
C LEU A 32 41.29 -26.45 -27.59
N ALA A 33 42.34 -26.91 -26.93
CA ALA A 33 42.51 -26.80 -25.48
C ALA A 33 42.70 -25.32 -25.11
N GLY A 34 41.60 -24.60 -24.96
CA GLY A 34 41.58 -23.28 -24.35
C GLY A 34 41.22 -23.41 -22.87
N ILE A 35 42.11 -22.97 -21.99
CA ILE A 35 41.79 -22.75 -20.58
C ILE A 35 40.66 -21.70 -20.55
N ILE A 36 39.42 -22.16 -20.37
CA ILE A 36 38.29 -21.28 -20.08
C ILE A 36 38.52 -20.80 -18.64
N LEU A 37 39.15 -19.63 -18.50
CA LEU A 37 39.01 -18.81 -17.32
C LEU A 37 37.53 -18.44 -17.23
N ALA A 38 36.75 -19.29 -16.58
CA ALA A 38 35.38 -18.97 -16.22
C ALA A 38 35.46 -17.73 -15.32
N ALA A 39 35.18 -16.56 -15.89
CA ALA A 39 34.93 -15.37 -15.10
C ALA A 39 33.89 -15.76 -14.03
N PRO A 40 34.08 -15.37 -12.76
CA PRO A 40 33.08 -15.66 -11.75
C PRO A 40 31.79 -15.03 -12.24
N ASN A 41 30.81 -15.88 -12.58
CA ASN A 41 29.44 -15.44 -12.79
C ASN A 41 29.04 -14.79 -11.48
N ARG A 42 29.18 -13.46 -11.39
CA ARG A 42 28.44 -12.69 -10.41
C ARG A 42 26.99 -12.94 -10.77
N LEU A 43 26.37 -13.86 -10.03
CA LEU A 43 24.92 -13.95 -9.98
C LEU A 43 24.47 -12.58 -9.48
N GLN A 44 24.20 -11.69 -10.42
CA GLN A 44 23.50 -10.46 -10.13
C GLN A 44 22.11 -10.92 -9.71
N ALA A 45 21.89 -11.04 -8.41
CA ALA A 45 20.57 -11.31 -7.88
C ALA A 45 19.68 -10.17 -8.38
N GLY A 46 18.84 -10.48 -9.38
CA GLY A 46 17.85 -9.54 -9.86
C GLY A 46 16.91 -9.14 -8.74
N SER A 47 16.34 -7.94 -8.80
CA SER A 47 15.36 -7.50 -7.83
C SER A 47 14.22 -8.52 -7.73
N PRO A 48 13.74 -8.85 -6.52
CA PRO A 48 12.72 -9.89 -6.33
C PRO A 48 11.42 -9.53 -7.07
N ALA A 49 10.64 -10.55 -7.46
CA ALA A 49 9.34 -10.32 -8.12
C ALA A 49 8.30 -9.70 -7.17
N THR A 50 8.47 -9.86 -5.86
CA THR A 50 7.56 -9.38 -4.82
C THR A 50 8.35 -8.86 -3.63
N ILE A 51 7.91 -7.73 -3.08
CA ILE A 51 8.41 -7.13 -1.84
C ILE A 51 7.33 -7.33 -0.77
N GLU A 52 7.66 -8.04 0.29
CA GLU A 52 6.80 -8.16 1.46
C GLU A 52 6.91 -6.90 2.33
N VAL A 53 5.79 -6.17 2.46
CA VAL A 53 5.75 -4.89 3.19
C VAL A 53 5.42 -5.13 4.66
N GLY A 54 4.45 -5.99 4.93
CA GLY A 54 3.98 -6.32 6.27
C GLY A 54 3.81 -7.82 6.44
N ALA A 55 4.85 -8.47 6.98
CA ALA A 55 4.87 -9.90 7.29
C ALA A 55 4.11 -10.22 8.58
N PHE A 56 2.92 -9.64 8.79
CA PHE A 56 2.19 -9.80 10.06
C PHE A 56 1.83 -11.25 10.36
N SER A 57 1.54 -12.04 9.32
CA SER A 57 1.20 -13.46 9.45
C SER A 57 2.32 -14.34 10.01
N THR A 58 3.59 -13.88 10.00
CA THR A 58 4.73 -14.63 10.55
C THR A 58 5.10 -14.16 11.97
N ALA A 59 4.46 -13.10 12.47
CA ALA A 59 4.67 -12.61 13.83
C ALA A 59 3.88 -13.43 14.85
N ALA A 60 4.28 -13.34 16.13
CA ALA A 60 3.51 -13.93 17.23
C ALA A 60 2.36 -12.99 17.67
N PRO A 61 1.19 -13.50 18.10
CA PRO A 61 0.19 -12.70 18.79
C PRO A 61 0.79 -11.95 19.97
N GLY A 62 0.51 -10.65 20.09
CA GLY A 62 1.11 -9.78 21.12
C GLY A 62 2.63 -9.61 21.02
N GLY A 63 3.27 -10.13 19.97
CA GLY A 63 4.70 -10.02 19.72
C GLY A 63 5.11 -8.64 19.19
N PRO A 64 6.40 -8.47 18.87
CA PRO A 64 6.89 -7.23 18.28
C PRO A 64 6.30 -7.02 16.88
N TRP A 65 6.21 -5.75 16.49
CA TRP A 65 5.82 -5.38 15.13
C TRP A 65 6.89 -5.80 14.12
N PRO A 66 6.51 -6.20 12.89
CA PRO A 66 7.48 -6.41 11.82
C PRO A 66 8.32 -5.15 11.57
N ASP A 67 9.54 -5.35 11.12
CA ASP A 67 10.53 -4.28 10.95
C ASP A 67 10.01 -3.10 10.11
N GLY A 68 10.33 -1.90 10.59
CA GLY A 68 10.06 -0.62 9.92
C GLY A 68 8.67 -0.04 10.11
N TRP A 69 7.77 -0.75 10.80
CA TRP A 69 6.46 -0.22 11.15
C TRP A 69 6.50 0.64 12.42
N LYS A 70 5.82 1.79 12.40
CA LYS A 70 5.80 2.78 13.49
C LYS A 70 4.38 3.33 13.70
N PRO A 71 3.99 3.67 14.94
CA PRO A 71 2.75 4.37 15.20
C PRO A 71 2.74 5.76 14.54
N LEU A 72 1.59 6.16 14.00
CA LEU A 72 1.31 7.52 13.54
C LEU A 72 0.18 8.10 14.39
N THR A 73 0.47 9.15 15.16
CA THR A 73 -0.51 9.86 15.98
C THR A 73 -0.67 11.31 15.52
N PHE A 74 -1.80 11.92 15.87
CA PHE A 74 -2.12 13.28 15.49
C PHE A 74 -2.25 14.14 16.75
N PRO A 75 -1.49 15.25 16.91
CA PRO A 75 -1.48 16.04 18.14
C PRO A 75 -2.84 16.56 18.61
N LYS A 76 -3.80 16.75 17.68
CA LYS A 76 -5.15 17.27 17.97
C LYS A 76 -6.18 16.18 18.29
N ILE A 77 -5.76 14.92 18.39
CA ILE A 77 -6.65 13.78 18.62
C ILE A 77 -6.32 13.20 20.00
N ALA A 78 -7.26 13.32 20.94
CA ALA A 78 -7.05 12.90 22.34
C ALA A 78 -7.10 11.38 22.53
N GLN A 79 -7.79 10.65 21.65
CA GLN A 79 -7.95 9.20 21.70
C GLN A 79 -7.40 8.57 20.42
N HIS A 80 -6.49 7.62 20.55
CA HIS A 80 -5.86 6.94 19.40
C HIS A 80 -6.41 5.52 19.25
N THR A 81 -6.47 5.04 18.02
CA THR A 81 -6.78 3.65 17.70
C THR A 81 -5.69 2.76 18.30
N THR A 82 -6.10 1.72 19.01
CA THR A 82 -5.20 0.71 19.56
C THR A 82 -4.93 -0.34 18.50
N TYR A 83 -3.64 -0.59 18.23
CA TYR A 83 -3.21 -1.60 17.27
C TYR A 83 -2.55 -2.78 18.02
N SER A 84 -2.89 -4.01 17.65
CA SER A 84 -2.33 -5.22 18.26
C SER A 84 -2.24 -6.37 17.27
N LEU A 85 -1.25 -7.24 17.41
CA LEU A 85 -1.18 -8.49 16.66
C LEU A 85 -2.03 -9.54 17.36
N VAL A 86 -3.04 -10.06 16.67
CA VAL A 86 -3.98 -11.06 17.21
C VAL A 86 -4.03 -12.29 16.31
N ARG A 87 -4.37 -13.43 16.90
CA ARG A 87 -4.77 -14.62 16.14
C ARG A 87 -6.25 -14.51 15.77
N ASP A 88 -6.55 -14.73 14.50
CA ASP A 88 -7.89 -14.79 13.94
C ASP A 88 -8.01 -16.01 13.02
N GLY A 89 -8.58 -17.10 13.55
CA GLY A 89 -8.52 -18.41 12.90
C GLY A 89 -7.06 -18.86 12.70
N ASP A 90 -6.72 -19.15 11.45
CA ASP A 90 -5.36 -19.56 11.03
C ASP A 90 -4.44 -18.37 10.69
N HIS A 91 -4.92 -17.13 10.84
CA HIS A 91 -4.17 -15.92 10.50
C HIS A 91 -3.64 -15.21 11.74
N ILE A 92 -2.46 -14.61 11.63
CA ILE A 92 -2.04 -13.52 12.51
C ILE A 92 -2.28 -12.21 11.77
N ALA A 93 -2.96 -11.28 12.44
CA ALA A 93 -3.40 -10.04 11.84
C ALA A 93 -3.22 -8.84 12.75
N VAL A 94 -3.11 -7.67 12.14
CA VAL A 94 -3.10 -6.37 12.82
C VAL A 94 -4.52 -5.94 13.13
N LYS A 95 -4.96 -6.10 14.37
CA LYS A 95 -6.25 -5.60 14.85
C LYS A 95 -6.16 -4.14 15.22
N ALA A 96 -6.94 -3.32 14.52
CA ALA A 96 -7.18 -1.92 14.84
C ALA A 96 -8.49 -1.79 15.63
N ALA A 97 -8.41 -1.41 16.91
CA ALA A 97 -9.56 -1.16 17.79
C ALA A 97 -9.73 0.34 18.02
N SER A 98 -10.82 0.92 17.47
CA SER A 98 -11.12 2.36 17.56
C SER A 98 -12.43 2.65 18.29
N GLN A 99 -12.45 3.74 19.06
CA GLN A 99 -13.65 4.31 19.69
C GLN A 99 -13.56 5.83 19.67
N ALA A 100 -14.23 6.48 18.72
CA ALA A 100 -14.13 7.92 18.47
C ALA A 100 -12.66 8.42 18.45
N SER A 101 -11.80 7.64 17.78
CA SER A 101 -10.34 7.77 17.81
C SER A 101 -9.74 7.83 16.41
N SER A 102 -8.55 8.41 16.28
CA SER A 102 -7.80 8.41 15.02
C SER A 102 -6.30 8.29 15.25
N SER A 103 -5.69 7.34 14.55
CA SER A 103 -4.24 7.12 14.45
C SER A 103 -3.99 6.15 13.30
N GLY A 104 -2.73 5.97 12.91
CA GLY A 104 -2.30 5.01 11.92
C GLY A 104 -1.15 4.14 12.44
N TYR A 105 -0.82 3.12 11.67
CA TYR A 105 0.46 2.42 11.73
C TYR A 105 1.06 2.51 10.33
N THR A 106 2.31 2.95 10.21
CA THR A 106 2.92 3.25 8.90
C THR A 106 4.29 2.61 8.77
N LYS A 107 4.66 2.30 7.52
CA LYS A 107 6.01 1.89 7.14
C LYS A 107 6.44 2.73 5.96
N GLU A 108 7.60 3.35 6.07
CA GLU A 108 8.22 4.09 4.98
C GLU A 108 8.96 3.12 4.06
N LEU A 109 8.77 3.29 2.76
CA LEU A 109 9.41 2.49 1.72
C LEU A 109 9.86 3.42 0.61
N LEU A 110 11.03 3.13 0.03
CA LEU A 110 11.50 3.78 -1.18
C LEU A 110 11.31 2.80 -2.35
N ILE A 111 10.19 2.91 -3.05
CA ILE A 111 9.79 1.99 -4.13
C ILE A 111 9.35 2.80 -5.33
N ASP A 112 9.81 2.42 -6.53
CA ASP A 112 9.32 2.97 -7.78
C ASP A 112 8.00 2.25 -8.17
N PRO A 113 6.84 2.95 -8.17
CA PRO A 113 5.58 2.35 -8.57
C PRO A 113 5.56 1.95 -10.06
N LYS A 114 6.53 2.36 -10.88
CA LYS A 114 6.70 1.84 -12.24
C LYS A 114 7.31 0.45 -12.25
N GLU A 115 8.15 0.12 -11.28
CA GLU A 115 8.75 -1.21 -11.14
C GLU A 115 7.83 -2.16 -10.34
N TYR A 116 7.22 -1.66 -9.25
CA TYR A 116 6.27 -2.42 -8.41
C TYR A 116 4.89 -1.75 -8.41
N PRO A 117 4.14 -1.81 -9.52
CA PRO A 117 2.87 -1.10 -9.65
C PRO A 117 1.75 -1.73 -8.83
N ILE A 118 1.85 -3.03 -8.51
CA ILE A 118 0.75 -3.75 -7.86
C ILE A 118 0.94 -3.76 -6.35
N ILE A 119 -0.06 -3.29 -5.61
CA ILE A 119 -0.19 -3.51 -4.17
C ILE A 119 -1.26 -4.57 -3.94
N GLN A 120 -0.97 -5.54 -3.07
CA GLN A 120 -1.91 -6.57 -2.67
C GLN A 120 -1.97 -6.65 -1.15
N TRP A 121 -3.17 -6.68 -0.59
CA TRP A 121 -3.37 -6.86 0.85
C TRP A 121 -4.58 -7.72 1.17
N GLN A 122 -4.64 -8.17 2.41
CA GLN A 122 -5.81 -8.84 2.94
C GLN A 122 -6.36 -8.10 4.13
N TRP A 123 -7.68 -7.93 4.18
CA TRP A 123 -8.34 -7.34 5.33
C TRP A 123 -9.65 -8.01 5.69
N LYS A 124 -10.10 -7.79 6.93
CA LYS A 124 -11.42 -8.17 7.39
C LYS A 124 -12.04 -7.00 8.15
N VAL A 125 -13.29 -6.70 7.82
CA VAL A 125 -14.08 -5.64 8.45
C VAL A 125 -15.24 -6.26 9.23
N SER A 126 -15.40 -5.85 10.48
CA SER A 126 -16.45 -6.38 11.38
C SER A 126 -17.78 -5.61 11.33
N ASN A 127 -17.75 -4.35 10.92
CA ASN A 127 -18.93 -3.48 10.86
C ASN A 127 -18.77 -2.35 9.84
N ILE A 128 -19.88 -1.81 9.33
CA ILE A 128 -19.91 -0.58 8.54
C ILE A 128 -20.28 0.64 9.37
N LEU A 129 -19.94 1.84 8.88
CA LEU A 129 -20.31 3.11 9.48
C LEU A 129 -21.55 3.66 8.76
N LYS A 130 -22.68 3.73 9.46
CA LYS A 130 -23.95 4.20 8.85
C LYS A 130 -23.86 5.61 8.27
N ALA A 131 -23.03 6.47 8.88
CA ALA A 131 -22.79 7.83 8.44
C ALA A 131 -21.71 7.93 7.33
N GLY A 132 -20.99 6.85 7.03
CA GLY A 132 -19.93 6.80 6.02
C GLY A 132 -20.46 7.23 4.65
N ASN A 133 -19.80 8.23 4.08
CA ASN A 133 -20.10 8.78 2.76
C ASN A 133 -18.87 9.49 2.20
N VAL A 134 -18.22 8.84 1.24
CA VAL A 134 -17.01 9.34 0.58
C VAL A 134 -17.17 10.71 -0.08
N ALA A 135 -18.39 11.12 -0.44
CA ALA A 135 -18.65 12.41 -1.06
C ALA A 135 -18.86 13.56 -0.07
N LYS A 136 -18.84 13.33 1.26
CA LYS A 136 -19.15 14.34 2.28
C LYS A 136 -18.10 14.39 3.38
N LYS A 137 -17.76 15.58 3.84
CA LYS A 137 -16.81 15.80 4.94
C LYS A 137 -17.24 15.07 6.22
N GLU A 138 -18.52 15.18 6.57
CA GLU A 138 -19.08 14.56 7.79
C GLU A 138 -19.15 13.03 7.69
N GLY A 139 -18.98 12.48 6.49
CA GLY A 139 -18.99 11.05 6.20
C GLY A 139 -17.60 10.47 5.86
N ASP A 140 -16.53 11.25 5.98
CA ASP A 140 -15.15 10.82 5.68
C ASP A 140 -14.56 9.95 6.80
N ASP A 141 -15.27 8.89 7.16
CA ASP A 141 -14.84 7.86 8.08
C ASP A 141 -15.23 6.50 7.51
N TYR A 142 -14.30 5.55 7.61
CA TYR A 142 -14.42 4.24 6.96
C TYR A 142 -13.99 3.14 7.91
N PRO A 143 -14.65 1.97 7.85
CA PRO A 143 -14.20 0.77 8.54
C PRO A 143 -12.71 0.53 8.39
N ALA A 144 -12.19 0.39 7.18
CA ALA A 144 -10.76 0.16 6.94
C ALA A 144 -10.24 1.04 5.81
N ARG A 145 -8.95 1.39 5.90
CA ARG A 145 -8.26 2.21 4.90
C ARG A 145 -6.76 1.91 4.81
N ILE A 146 -6.23 1.94 3.58
CA ILE A 146 -4.79 1.88 3.28
C ILE A 146 -4.39 3.19 2.59
N TYR A 147 -3.45 3.92 3.20
CA TYR A 147 -2.86 5.12 2.61
C TYR A 147 -1.58 4.77 1.86
N VAL A 148 -1.47 5.23 0.62
CA VAL A 148 -0.22 5.24 -0.14
C VAL A 148 0.12 6.69 -0.46
N THR A 149 1.18 7.19 0.15
CA THR A 149 1.65 8.58 -0.03
C THR A 149 2.85 8.61 -0.99
N PHE A 150 2.88 9.59 -1.88
CA PHE A 150 3.98 9.76 -2.83
C PHE A 150 4.94 10.86 -2.38
N GLN A 151 6.24 10.63 -2.58
CA GLN A 151 7.27 11.59 -2.17
C GLN A 151 7.21 12.89 -2.97
N TYR A 152 7.70 13.95 -2.34
CA TYR A 152 7.78 15.29 -2.91
C TYR A 152 8.80 15.36 -4.06
N ASP A 153 8.36 15.61 -5.29
CA ASP A 153 9.26 16.01 -6.38
C ASP A 153 9.23 17.54 -6.56
N SER A 154 10.15 18.20 -5.88
CA SER A 154 10.33 19.65 -5.89
C SER A 154 10.56 20.26 -7.28
N ALA A 155 10.96 19.44 -8.26
CA ALA A 155 11.25 19.87 -9.63
C ALA A 155 9.99 19.95 -10.50
N LYS A 156 8.87 19.32 -10.08
CA LYS A 156 7.60 19.29 -10.83
C LYS A 156 6.57 20.34 -10.41
N VAL A 157 6.87 21.15 -9.39
CA VAL A 157 5.93 22.13 -8.85
C VAL A 157 6.25 23.53 -9.36
N SER A 158 5.27 24.21 -9.96
CA SER A 158 5.37 25.60 -10.41
C SER A 158 5.67 26.55 -9.23
N LEU A 159 6.25 27.72 -9.50
CA LEU A 159 6.63 28.70 -8.47
C LEU A 159 5.48 29.04 -7.50
N PHE A 160 4.23 29.08 -7.97
CA PHE A 160 3.04 29.31 -7.15
C PHE A 160 2.71 28.14 -6.20
N GLY A 161 2.96 26.90 -6.63
CA GLY A 161 2.77 25.71 -5.79
C GLY A 161 3.78 25.62 -4.64
N LYS A 162 5.01 26.10 -4.84
CA LYS A 162 6.05 26.14 -3.79
C LYS A 162 5.66 27.08 -2.63
N ALA A 163 5.12 28.26 -2.94
CA ALA A 163 4.70 29.22 -1.91
C ALA A 163 3.54 28.69 -1.05
N LYS A 164 2.54 28.05 -1.67
CA LYS A 164 1.41 27.40 -0.96
C LYS A 164 1.88 26.24 -0.08
N TYR A 165 2.90 25.50 -0.51
CA TYR A 165 3.45 24.34 0.19
C TYR A 165 4.28 24.73 1.42
N GLU A 166 5.12 25.76 1.31
CA GLU A 166 5.84 26.33 2.45
C GLU A 166 4.88 26.96 3.47
N ALA A 167 3.80 27.61 3.01
CA ALA A 167 2.74 28.11 3.91
C ALA A 167 1.99 26.97 4.63
N ALA A 168 1.72 25.84 3.96
CA ALA A 168 1.09 24.68 4.59
C ALA A 168 1.98 24.04 5.67
N LYS A 169 3.30 23.96 5.44
CA LYS A 169 4.27 23.51 6.46
C LYS A 169 4.21 24.37 7.72
N LEU A 170 4.06 25.69 7.59
CA LEU A 170 3.95 26.62 8.71
C LEU A 170 2.65 26.44 9.51
N ILE A 171 1.55 26.07 8.86
CA ILE A 171 0.23 25.89 9.49
C ILE A 171 0.09 24.50 10.13
N TYR A 172 0.61 23.46 9.49
CA TYR A 172 0.39 22.07 9.87
C TYR A 172 1.57 21.40 10.60
N GLY A 173 2.72 22.08 10.72
CA GLY A 173 3.91 21.60 11.45
C GLY A 173 4.67 20.46 10.76
N GLN A 174 4.09 19.84 9.72
CA GLN A 174 4.69 18.82 8.87
C GLN A 174 4.26 19.06 7.42
N TYR A 175 5.04 18.58 6.45
CA TYR A 175 4.69 18.67 5.03
C TYR A 175 3.45 17.80 4.75
N PRO A 176 2.35 18.36 4.18
CA PRO A 176 1.27 17.51 3.68
C PRO A 176 1.79 16.68 2.49
N PRO A 177 1.44 15.40 2.36
CA PRO A 177 1.85 14.58 1.21
C PRO A 177 1.38 15.24 -0.09
N LEU A 178 2.23 15.28 -1.12
CA LEU A 178 1.93 15.94 -2.40
C LEU A 178 0.66 15.40 -3.06
N GLY A 179 0.50 14.09 -2.94
CA GLY A 179 -0.67 13.34 -3.33
C GLY A 179 -0.68 12.02 -2.57
N ALA A 180 -1.87 11.49 -2.34
CA ALA A 180 -2.03 10.17 -1.75
C ALA A 180 -3.22 9.44 -2.36
N LEU A 181 -3.09 8.12 -2.44
CA LEU A 181 -4.20 7.23 -2.70
C LEU A 181 -4.68 6.64 -1.38
N ASN A 182 -5.99 6.52 -1.25
CA ASN A 182 -6.63 5.96 -0.08
C ASN A 182 -7.60 4.87 -0.51
N TYR A 183 -7.22 3.61 -0.31
CA TYR A 183 -8.08 2.47 -0.61
C TYR A 183 -8.99 2.20 0.58
N ILE A 184 -10.30 2.28 0.38
CA ILE A 184 -11.28 2.24 1.45
C ILE A 184 -12.31 1.13 1.28
N TRP A 185 -12.77 0.59 2.41
CA TRP A 185 -14.03 -0.13 2.51
C TRP A 185 -15.14 0.89 2.78
N GLU A 186 -15.97 1.19 1.80
CA GLU A 186 -17.01 2.22 1.89
C GLU A 186 -18.34 1.61 2.40
N SER A 187 -19.29 2.43 2.84
CA SER A 187 -20.55 1.94 3.44
C SER A 187 -21.73 1.90 2.45
N ARG A 188 -21.67 2.64 1.34
CA ARG A 188 -22.78 3.02 0.45
C ARG A 188 -22.38 3.16 -1.02
N ALA A 189 -21.26 3.82 -1.32
CA ALA A 189 -20.75 4.04 -2.66
C ALA A 189 -20.33 2.72 -3.31
N ALA A 190 -20.47 2.61 -4.63
CA ALA A 190 -20.16 1.37 -5.34
C ALA A 190 -18.64 1.10 -5.35
N VAL A 191 -18.27 -0.18 -5.35
CA VAL A 191 -16.88 -0.61 -5.62
C VAL A 191 -16.42 -0.05 -6.97
N GLY A 192 -15.20 0.44 -7.01
CA GLY A 192 -14.62 1.12 -8.18
C GLY A 192 -14.86 2.63 -8.21
N THR A 193 -15.69 3.19 -7.32
CA THR A 193 -15.83 4.65 -7.17
C THR A 193 -14.48 5.25 -6.81
N ALA A 194 -14.04 6.26 -7.57
CA ALA A 194 -12.83 7.02 -7.30
C ALA A 194 -13.15 8.52 -7.30
N VAL A 195 -12.84 9.21 -6.20
CA VAL A 195 -13.17 10.63 -6.00
C VAL A 195 -12.10 11.33 -5.17
N PRO A 196 -11.91 12.66 -5.32
CA PRO A 196 -11.08 13.42 -4.39
C PRO A 196 -11.68 13.38 -2.97
N ASN A 197 -10.81 13.43 -1.97
CA ASN A 197 -11.22 13.53 -0.58
C ASN A 197 -11.93 14.88 -0.33
N PRO A 198 -13.03 14.92 0.44
CA PRO A 198 -13.83 16.13 0.61
C PRO A 198 -13.11 17.25 1.39
N TYR A 199 -12.01 16.95 2.09
CA TYR A 199 -11.16 17.95 2.75
C TYR A 199 -10.02 18.45 1.87
N THR A 200 -9.53 17.64 0.92
CA THR A 200 -8.42 18.00 0.03
C THR A 200 -8.43 17.18 -1.26
N GLU A 201 -8.28 17.86 -2.40
CA GLU A 201 -8.19 17.21 -3.72
C GLU A 201 -6.87 16.46 -3.93
N GLN A 202 -5.87 16.67 -3.06
CA GLN A 202 -4.58 15.96 -3.14
C GLN A 202 -4.69 14.48 -2.73
N VAL A 203 -5.73 14.12 -1.98
CA VAL A 203 -5.97 12.73 -1.59
C VAL A 203 -7.09 12.19 -2.45
N HIS A 204 -6.83 11.11 -3.17
CA HIS A 204 -7.84 10.42 -3.97
C HIS A 204 -8.29 9.15 -3.27
N MET A 205 -9.60 9.05 -3.04
CA MET A 205 -10.28 7.95 -2.40
C MET A 205 -10.67 6.93 -3.47
N VAL A 206 -10.34 5.65 -3.28
CA VAL A 206 -10.70 4.56 -4.18
C VAL A 206 -11.45 3.50 -3.38
N VAL A 207 -12.73 3.30 -3.70
CA VAL A 207 -13.57 2.29 -3.08
C VAL A 207 -13.20 0.93 -3.64
N VAL A 208 -12.59 0.08 -2.80
CA VAL A 208 -12.17 -1.27 -3.19
C VAL A 208 -13.15 -2.34 -2.70
N GLU A 209 -13.89 -2.06 -1.63
CA GLU A 209 -15.00 -2.88 -1.15
C GLU A 209 -16.10 -1.97 -0.58
N SER A 210 -17.35 -2.45 -0.54
CA SER A 210 -18.47 -1.65 -0.05
C SER A 210 -19.57 -2.44 0.66
N GLY A 211 -20.15 -1.80 1.67
CA GLY A 211 -21.37 -2.24 2.34
C GLY A 211 -21.15 -3.45 3.25
N ALA A 212 -22.28 -4.06 3.65
CA ALA A 212 -22.31 -5.08 4.69
C ALA A 212 -22.16 -6.53 4.18
N ALA A 213 -22.19 -6.75 2.87
CA ALA A 213 -22.33 -8.08 2.28
C ALA A 213 -21.17 -9.03 2.61
N LYS A 214 -19.95 -8.49 2.74
CA LYS A 214 -18.72 -9.26 2.99
C LYS A 214 -18.13 -9.04 4.39
N LEU A 215 -18.92 -8.52 5.33
CA LEU A 215 -18.48 -8.37 6.71
C LEU A 215 -18.05 -9.71 7.30
N ASN A 216 -17.06 -9.66 8.20
CA ASN A 216 -16.47 -10.82 8.87
C ASN A 216 -15.87 -11.86 7.91
N THR A 217 -15.62 -11.48 6.66
CA THR A 217 -14.94 -12.32 5.65
C THR A 217 -13.60 -11.69 5.30
N TRP A 218 -12.57 -12.53 5.18
CA TRP A 218 -11.26 -12.11 4.70
C TRP A 218 -11.33 -11.80 3.20
N MET A 219 -11.02 -10.56 2.84
CA MET A 219 -10.99 -10.09 1.46
C MET A 219 -9.54 -9.84 1.03
N THR A 220 -9.17 -10.36 -0.14
CA THR A 220 -7.90 -10.02 -0.80
C THR A 220 -8.16 -8.94 -1.83
N GLU A 221 -7.50 -7.80 -1.68
CA GLU A 221 -7.54 -6.69 -2.61
C GLU A 221 -6.24 -6.61 -3.40
N GLU A 222 -6.34 -6.26 -4.68
CA GLU A 222 -5.18 -6.02 -5.53
C GLU A 222 -5.43 -4.78 -6.38
N ARG A 223 -4.49 -3.82 -6.37
CA ARG A 223 -4.60 -2.55 -7.09
C ARG A 223 -3.30 -2.19 -7.79
N ASN A 224 -3.43 -1.63 -8.99
CA ASN A 224 -2.31 -0.98 -9.66
C ASN A 224 -2.20 0.48 -9.18
N VAL A 225 -1.30 0.71 -8.24
CA VAL A 225 -1.03 2.01 -7.60
C VAL A 225 -0.58 3.05 -8.63
N TYR A 226 0.21 2.65 -9.62
CA TYR A 226 0.69 3.56 -10.66
C TYR A 226 -0.46 4.05 -11.56
N ASP A 227 -1.34 3.15 -11.97
CA ASP A 227 -2.50 3.51 -12.77
C ASP A 227 -3.54 4.29 -11.97
N ASP A 228 -3.76 3.92 -10.70
CA ASP A 228 -4.62 4.69 -9.80
C ASP A 228 -4.07 6.11 -9.59
N TYR A 229 -2.74 6.28 -9.46
CA TYR A 229 -2.11 7.59 -9.33
C TYR A 229 -2.25 8.45 -10.58
N LYS A 230 -2.17 7.86 -11.79
CA LYS A 230 -2.34 8.62 -13.05
C LYS A 230 -3.78 9.06 -13.31
N ARG A 231 -4.77 8.36 -12.74
CA ARG A 231 -6.20 8.67 -12.91
C ARG A 231 -6.68 9.76 -11.94
N ALA A 232 -6.00 9.89 -10.81
CA ALA A 232 -6.18 10.95 -9.81
C ALA A 232 -5.66 12.29 -10.33
#